data_AF-A0A0S3STJ9-F1
#
_entry.id   AF-A0A0S3STJ9-F1
#
_cell.length_a   1.000
_cell.length_b   1.000
_cell.length_c   1.000
_cell.angle_alpha   90.00
_cell.angle_beta   90.00
_cell.angle_gamma   90.00
#
_symmetry.space_group_name_H-M   'P 1'
#
loop_
_entity.id
_entity.type
_entity.pdbx_description
1 polymer ?
#
loop_
_entity_poly.entity_id
_entity_poly.type
_entity_poly.pdbx_seq_one_letter_code
_entity_poly.pdbx_strand_id
1 'polypeptide(L)'
;MISICGNEALRELSSPGKSGSFFYLTNDDRYMIKTMKKAEAKVSALLRMLPAYYNHFRAFDNALVTKFYGLHCVKLTGTAQKKVRFIIMGNLFCSEYTIHRRFDLKGSSLGRITIKPESEISETTILKDLDLNFIFRLQKSWFQEFCR
;
A
#
# COMPACT_ATOMS: atom_id res chain seq x y z
N MET A 1 15.13 12.96 -1.68
CA MET A 1 16.00 12.05 -2.47
C MET A 1 16.77 11.07 -1.60
N ILE A 2 17.26 11.45 -0.41
CA ILE A 2 18.09 10.58 0.46
C ILE A 2 17.40 9.25 0.80
N SER A 3 16.10 9.24 1.10
CA SER A 3 15.38 8.00 1.49
C SER A 3 15.37 6.90 0.43
N ILE A 4 15.46 7.26 -0.87
CA ILE A 4 15.34 6.30 -1.99
C ILE A 4 16.67 6.09 -2.70
N CYS A 5 17.49 7.14 -2.77
CA CYS A 5 18.77 7.14 -3.50
C CYS A 5 20.00 7.15 -2.56
N GLY A 6 19.79 7.05 -1.25
CA GLY A 6 20.87 6.96 -0.28
C GLY A 6 21.65 5.64 -0.41
N ASN A 7 22.83 5.59 0.20
CA ASN A 7 23.73 4.43 0.13
C ASN A 7 23.22 3.18 0.88
N GLU A 8 22.08 3.27 1.55
CA GLU A 8 21.51 2.13 2.25
C GLU A 8 20.50 1.36 1.36
N ALA A 9 20.56 0.03 1.45
CA ALA A 9 19.79 -0.86 0.59
C ALA A 9 18.28 -0.78 0.87
N LEU A 10 17.46 -0.81 -0.19
CA LEU A 10 16.02 -1.04 -0.10
C LEU A 10 15.74 -2.41 0.51
N ARG A 11 14.85 -2.49 1.50
CA ARG A 11 14.45 -3.77 2.11
C ARG A 11 13.37 -4.42 1.26
N GLU A 12 13.64 -5.61 0.72
CA GLU A 12 12.63 -6.39 0.00
C GLU A 12 11.63 -7.00 0.98
N LEU A 13 10.35 -6.79 0.70
CA LEU A 13 9.26 -7.44 1.40
C LEU A 13 8.80 -8.62 0.54
N SER A 14 8.94 -9.83 1.08
CA SER A 14 8.36 -11.03 0.50
C SER A 14 6.84 -10.85 0.47
N SER A 15 6.29 -10.63 -0.72
CA SER A 15 4.84 -10.48 -0.86
C SER A 15 4.24 -11.86 -1.17
N PRO A 16 3.44 -12.45 -0.27
CA PRO A 16 2.73 -13.70 -0.54
C PRO A 16 1.52 -13.48 -1.48
N GLY A 17 1.42 -12.33 -2.15
CA GLY A 17 0.26 -11.95 -2.94
C GLY A 17 0.19 -12.70 -4.29
N LYS A 18 -1.02 -13.13 -4.68
CA LYS A 18 -1.34 -13.79 -5.97
C LYS A 18 -0.75 -13.12 -7.23
N SER A 19 -0.42 -11.83 -7.16
CA SER A 19 0.05 -11.05 -8.32
C SER A 19 1.52 -11.31 -8.72
N GLY A 20 2.35 -11.86 -7.82
CA GLY A 20 3.79 -12.00 -8.04
C GLY A 20 4.49 -10.67 -8.29
N SER A 21 4.05 -9.60 -7.60
CA SER A 21 4.74 -8.31 -7.58
C SER A 21 5.66 -8.24 -6.36
N PHE A 22 6.85 -7.69 -6.58
CA PHE A 22 7.82 -7.38 -5.53
C PHE A 22 7.49 -6.05 -4.89
N PHE A 23 7.68 -5.98 -3.58
CA PHE A 23 7.56 -4.78 -2.79
C PHE A 23 8.91 -4.50 -2.12
N TYR A 24 9.27 -3.23 -2.04
CA TYR A 24 10.43 -2.77 -1.32
C TYR A 24 10.02 -1.64 -0.38
N LEU A 25 10.74 -1.50 0.73
CA LEU A 25 10.54 -0.45 1.71
C LEU A 25 11.84 0.33 1.87
N THR A 26 11.75 1.65 1.99
CA THR A 26 12.92 2.47 2.35
C THR A 26 13.34 2.21 3.78
N ASN A 27 14.60 2.52 4.12
CA ASN A 27 15.12 2.26 5.47
C ASN A 27 14.52 3.16 6.53
N ASP A 28 14.11 4.36 6.15
CA ASP A 28 13.37 5.28 7.02
C ASP A 28 11.86 4.97 7.08
N ASP A 29 11.42 3.84 6.53
CA ASP A 29 10.02 3.40 6.47
C ASP A 29 9.06 4.35 5.75
N ARG A 30 9.50 5.47 5.15
CA ARG A 30 8.60 6.49 4.60
C ARG A 30 7.92 6.08 3.31
N TYR A 31 8.62 5.33 2.46
CA TYR A 31 8.16 5.02 1.11
C TYR A 31 8.19 3.53 0.84
N MET A 32 7.15 3.07 0.14
CA MET A 32 7.06 1.72 -0.41
C MET A 32 7.18 1.78 -1.93
N ILE A 33 7.94 0.85 -2.50
CA ILE A 33 8.12 0.69 -3.94
C ILE A 33 7.46 -0.61 -4.36
N LYS A 34 6.57 -0.54 -5.34
CA LYS A 34 5.85 -1.71 -5.85
C LYS A 34 6.15 -1.92 -7.32
N THR A 35 6.62 -3.11 -7.68
CA THR A 35 6.81 -3.49 -9.08
C THR A 35 5.48 -3.79 -9.78
N MET A 36 5.44 -3.47 -11.08
CA MET A 36 4.23 -3.51 -11.91
C MET A 36 4.52 -4.28 -13.20
N LYS A 37 3.63 -5.19 -13.61
CA LYS A 37 3.80 -5.94 -14.86
C LYS A 37 3.30 -5.10 -16.06
N LYS A 38 4.00 -5.16 -17.20
CA LYS A 38 3.67 -4.37 -18.42
C LYS A 38 2.27 -4.67 -18.96
N ALA A 39 1.85 -5.93 -18.89
CA ALA A 39 0.54 -6.39 -19.37
C ALA A 39 -0.63 -5.92 -18.49
N GLU A 40 -0.35 -5.22 -17.38
CA GLU A 40 -1.40 -4.79 -16.47
C GLU A 40 -2.03 -3.48 -16.96
N ALA A 41 -3.35 -3.50 -17.10
CA ALA A 41 -4.20 -2.32 -17.16
C ALA A 41 -3.86 -1.27 -16.09
N LYS A 42 -3.15 -1.62 -15.02
CA LYS A 42 -2.74 -0.75 -13.92
C LYS A 42 -1.88 0.45 -14.34
N VAL A 43 -0.90 0.30 -15.25
CA VAL A 43 -0.06 1.46 -15.66
C VAL A 43 -0.88 2.45 -16.47
N SER A 44 -1.63 1.96 -17.46
CA SER A 44 -2.54 2.79 -18.25
C SER A 44 -3.67 3.38 -17.40
N ALA A 45 -4.24 2.61 -16.47
CA ALA A 45 -5.26 3.08 -15.53
C ALA A 45 -4.72 4.16 -14.60
N LEU A 46 -3.50 4.00 -14.07
CA LEU A 46 -2.87 5.02 -13.23
C LEU A 46 -2.68 6.33 -14.00
N LEU A 47 -2.17 6.26 -15.22
CA LEU A 47 -2.00 7.47 -16.06
C LEU A 47 -3.36 8.12 -16.39
N ARG A 48 -4.38 7.32 -16.72
CA ARG A 48 -5.73 7.82 -17.02
C ARG A 48 -6.40 8.45 -15.79
N MET A 49 -6.13 7.96 -14.58
CA MET A 49 -6.74 8.50 -13.36
C MET A 49 -6.04 9.73 -12.81
N LEU A 50 -4.83 10.10 -13.29
CA LEU A 50 -4.04 11.21 -12.75
C LEU A 50 -4.82 12.54 -12.62
N PRO A 51 -5.63 12.98 -13.61
CA PRO A 51 -6.39 14.23 -13.47
C PRO A 51 -7.41 14.18 -12.33
N ALA A 52 -8.17 13.08 -12.22
CA ALA A 52 -9.15 12.89 -11.15
C ALA A 52 -8.47 12.73 -9.78
N TYR A 53 -7.36 12.01 -9.74
CA TYR A 53 -6.51 11.86 -8.57
C TYR A 53 -6.02 13.22 -8.05
N TYR A 54 -5.47 14.06 -8.93
CA TYR A 54 -5.00 15.40 -8.58
C TYR A 54 -6.14 16.28 -8.04
N ASN A 55 -7.28 16.29 -8.72
CA ASN A 55 -8.44 17.08 -8.28
C ASN A 55 -8.97 16.60 -6.93
N HIS A 56 -8.94 15.30 -6.65
CA HIS A 56 -9.33 14.75 -5.35
C HIS A 56 -8.43 15.26 -4.22
N PHE A 57 -7.11 15.21 -4.38
CA PHE A 57 -6.17 15.73 -3.38
C PHE A 57 -6.23 17.26 -3.23
N ARG A 58 -6.68 18.00 -4.25
CA ARG A 58 -6.95 19.43 -4.15
C ARG A 58 -8.23 19.77 -3.40
N ALA A 59 -9.24 18.92 -3.51
CA ALA A 59 -10.54 19.14 -2.89
C ALA A 59 -10.59 18.65 -1.44
N PHE A 60 -9.75 17.66 -1.08
CA PHE A 60 -9.79 16.99 0.21
C PHE A 60 -8.39 16.87 0.83
N ASP A 61 -8.12 17.69 1.85
CA ASP A 61 -6.85 17.67 2.58
C ASP A 61 -6.59 16.33 3.31
N ASN A 62 -7.67 15.66 3.72
CA ASN A 62 -7.64 14.40 4.46
C ASN A 62 -7.91 13.17 3.59
N ALA A 63 -7.57 13.23 2.29
CA ALA A 63 -7.76 12.11 1.38
C ALA A 63 -7.02 10.83 1.86
N LEU A 64 -7.76 9.73 1.99
CA LEU A 64 -7.24 8.42 2.42
C LEU A 64 -6.65 7.59 1.27
N VAL A 65 -6.80 8.08 0.02
CA VAL A 65 -6.24 7.41 -1.16
C VAL A 65 -4.71 7.38 -1.05
N THR A 66 -4.09 6.32 -1.56
CA THR A 66 -2.64 6.19 -1.58
C THR A 66 -1.97 7.40 -2.25
N LYS A 67 -0.96 7.96 -1.57
CA LYS A 67 -0.08 9.01 -2.12
C LYS A 67 0.94 8.38 -3.05
N PHE A 68 0.90 8.74 -4.33
CA PHE A 68 1.87 8.31 -5.34
C PHE A 68 2.92 9.40 -5.54
N TYR A 69 4.19 9.04 -5.41
CA TYR A 69 5.31 9.97 -5.55
C TYR A 69 6.07 9.82 -6.86
N GLY A 70 5.86 8.70 -7.57
CA GLY A 70 6.48 8.50 -8.87
C GLY A 70 6.06 7.20 -9.53
N LEU A 71 5.97 7.24 -10.86
CA LEU A 71 5.86 6.07 -11.72
C LEU A 71 7.11 6.03 -12.60
N HIS A 72 7.91 4.97 -12.47
CA HIS A 72 9.20 4.86 -13.12
C HIS A 72 9.30 3.59 -13.96
N CYS A 73 10.16 3.65 -14.98
CA CYS A 73 10.51 2.51 -15.81
C CYS A 73 12.03 2.46 -15.98
N VAL A 74 12.66 1.41 -15.47
CA VAL A 74 14.08 1.12 -15.71
C VAL A 74 14.17 0.10 -16.84
N LYS A 75 15.02 0.40 -17.83
CA LYS A 75 15.37 -0.54 -18.90
C LYS A 75 16.71 -1.17 -18.54
N LEU A 76 16.72 -2.49 -18.32
CA LEU A 76 17.96 -3.22 -18.09
C LEU A 76 18.64 -3.45 -19.44
N THR A 77 19.90 -3.04 -19.54
CA THR A 77 20.75 -3.22 -20.72
C THR A 77 21.39 -4.61 -20.70
N GLY A 78 21.21 -5.40 -21.76
CA GLY A 78 21.71 -6.78 -21.86
C GLY A 78 21.06 -7.56 -23.02
N THR A 79 21.40 -8.85 -23.17
CA THR A 79 20.92 -9.73 -24.27
C THR A 79 19.40 -9.93 -24.29
N ALA A 80 18.73 -9.77 -23.14
CA ALA A 80 17.28 -9.69 -23.04
C ALA A 80 16.88 -8.30 -22.52
N GLN A 81 16.28 -7.45 -23.37
CA GLN A 81 15.78 -6.14 -22.96
C GLN A 81 14.58 -6.28 -22.00
N LYS A 82 14.87 -6.34 -20.70
CA LYS A 82 13.84 -6.40 -19.65
C LYS A 82 13.53 -5.00 -19.14
N LYS A 83 12.25 -4.61 -19.19
CA LYS A 83 11.75 -3.34 -18.63
C LYS A 83 11.10 -3.62 -17.28
N VAL A 84 11.62 -3.01 -16.22
CA VAL A 84 11.02 -3.05 -14.89
C VAL A 84 10.26 -1.74 -14.67
N ARG A 85 8.99 -1.84 -14.33
CA ARG A 85 8.17 -0.68 -13.96
C ARG A 85 7.85 -0.76 -12.48
N PHE A 86 7.84 0.38 -11.82
CA PHE A 86 7.49 0.44 -10.41
C PHE A 86 6.87 1.78 -10.06
N ILE A 87 6.09 1.77 -8.99
CA ILE A 87 5.48 2.94 -8.39
C ILE A 87 6.14 3.16 -7.04
N ILE A 88 6.43 4.41 -6.73
CA ILE A 88 6.82 4.87 -5.40
C ILE A 88 5.56 5.43 -4.74
N MET A 89 5.22 4.93 -3.56
CA MET A 89 4.04 5.32 -2.81
C MET A 89 4.36 5.54 -1.33
N GLY A 90 3.54 6.29 -0.61
CA GLY A 90 3.67 6.45 0.84
C GLY A 90 3.44 5.13 1.57
N ASN A 91 4.27 4.85 2.57
CA ASN A 91 4.02 3.76 3.49
C ASN A 91 2.99 4.21 4.54
N LEU A 92 1.83 3.54 4.57
CA LEU A 92 0.79 3.81 5.56
C LEU A 92 1.23 3.49 7.00
N PHE A 93 2.17 2.56 7.15
CA PHE A 93 2.64 2.10 8.46
C PHE A 93 3.85 2.90 8.98
N CYS A 94 4.24 3.99 8.32
CA CYS A 94 5.23 4.92 8.82
C CYS A 94 4.62 5.74 9.96
N SER A 95 4.79 5.28 11.19
CA SER A 95 4.16 5.83 12.39
C SER A 95 5.17 5.93 13.52
N GLU A 96 5.07 7.00 14.33
CA GLU A 96 5.84 7.15 15.58
C GLU A 96 5.30 6.24 16.70
N TYR A 97 4.09 5.71 16.51
CA TYR A 97 3.42 4.79 17.43
C TYR A 97 3.53 3.34 16.98
N THR A 98 3.67 2.43 17.95
CA THR A 98 3.65 0.98 17.73
C THR A 98 2.31 0.51 17.16
N ILE A 99 2.36 -0.25 16.08
CA ILE A 99 1.19 -0.82 15.42
C ILE A 99 1.00 -2.26 15.93
N HIS A 100 0.06 -2.43 16.86
CA HIS A 100 -0.19 -3.74 17.49
C HIS A 100 -0.92 -4.74 16.58
N ARG A 101 -1.77 -4.26 15.66
CA ARG A 101 -2.58 -5.08 14.74
C ARG A 101 -2.74 -4.39 13.40
N ARG A 102 -2.80 -5.18 12.32
CA ARG A 102 -2.98 -4.70 10.94
C ARG A 102 -4.13 -5.44 10.28
N PHE A 103 -4.96 -4.72 9.52
CA PHE A 103 -6.13 -5.29 8.85
C PHE A 103 -6.18 -4.91 7.36
N ASP A 104 -6.56 -5.86 6.49
CA ASP A 104 -7.01 -5.65 5.10
C ASP A 104 -8.52 -5.87 5.03
N LEU A 105 -9.28 -4.78 5.16
CA LEU A 105 -10.75 -4.77 5.16
C LEU A 105 -11.28 -4.36 3.79
N LYS A 106 -12.25 -5.09 3.25
CA LYS A 106 -12.94 -4.74 1.99
C LYS A 106 -14.46 -4.88 2.04
N GLY A 107 -15.05 -5.16 3.21
CA GLY A 107 -16.49 -5.24 3.43
C GLY A 107 -17.17 -6.49 2.89
N SER A 108 -16.41 -7.56 2.62
CA SER A 108 -16.92 -8.83 2.08
C SER A 108 -16.61 -9.99 3.05
N SER A 109 -17.23 -11.16 2.90
CA SER A 109 -16.95 -12.34 3.74
C SER A 109 -16.07 -13.41 3.05
N LEU A 110 -16.22 -13.59 1.73
CA LEU A 110 -15.52 -14.67 1.01
C LEU A 110 -13.99 -14.46 1.01
N GLY A 111 -13.27 -15.42 1.59
CA GLY A 111 -11.81 -15.39 1.71
C GLY A 111 -11.27 -14.34 2.70
N ARG A 112 -12.14 -13.82 3.58
CA ARG A 112 -11.85 -12.73 4.53
C ARG A 112 -11.61 -13.17 5.96
N ILE A 113 -11.10 -14.38 6.13
CA ILE A 113 -10.56 -14.88 7.39
C ILE A 113 -9.07 -15.19 7.21
N THR A 114 -8.31 -15.02 8.28
CA THR A 114 -6.91 -15.44 8.34
C THR A 114 -6.84 -16.94 8.65
N ILE A 115 -6.00 -17.68 7.93
CA ILE A 115 -5.88 -19.15 8.08
C ILE A 115 -4.83 -19.52 9.15
N LYS A 116 -3.99 -18.56 9.56
CA LYS A 116 -2.97 -18.80 10.58
C LYS A 116 -3.62 -19.09 11.94
N PRO A 117 -3.10 -20.08 12.70
CA PRO A 117 -3.55 -20.31 14.06
C PRO A 117 -3.21 -19.11 14.95
N GLU A 118 -3.98 -18.93 16.03
CA GLU A 118 -3.84 -17.77 16.93
C GLU A 118 -2.43 -17.64 17.53
N SER A 119 -1.76 -18.77 17.80
CA SER A 119 -0.38 -18.84 18.29
C SER A 119 0.67 -18.32 17.31
N GLU A 120 0.34 -18.23 16.02
CA GLU A 120 1.23 -17.72 14.96
C GLU A 120 0.86 -16.30 14.51
N ILE A 121 -0.13 -15.68 15.15
CA ILE A 121 -0.48 -14.28 14.89
C ILE A 121 0.58 -13.40 15.55
N SER A 122 1.23 -12.58 14.72
CA SER A 122 2.18 -11.55 15.14
C SER A 122 1.67 -10.17 14.71
N GLU A 123 2.33 -9.12 15.18
CA GLU A 123 2.04 -7.71 14.83
C GLU A 123 2.13 -7.41 13.32
N THR A 124 2.84 -8.25 12.57
CA THR A 124 2.99 -8.14 11.12
C THR A 124 1.98 -8.98 10.33
N THR A 125 1.21 -9.84 10.99
CA THR A 125 0.12 -10.58 10.36
C THR A 125 -1.00 -9.62 9.94
N ILE A 126 -1.40 -9.68 8.67
CA ILE A 126 -2.49 -8.89 8.13
C ILE A 126 -3.79 -9.67 8.35
N LEU A 127 -4.57 -9.25 9.34
CA LEU A 127 -5.91 -9.74 9.64
C LEU A 127 -6.91 -9.23 8.59
N LYS A 128 -8.10 -9.81 8.53
CA LYS A 128 -9.13 -9.51 7.53
C LYS A 128 -10.48 -9.24 8.16
N ASP A 129 -11.51 -9.08 7.33
CA ASP A 129 -12.85 -8.65 7.72
C ASP A 129 -13.49 -9.53 8.81
N LEU A 130 -13.36 -10.86 8.72
CA LEU A 130 -13.95 -11.80 9.70
C LEU A 130 -13.11 -11.97 10.97
N ASP A 131 -11.86 -11.49 10.96
CA ASP A 131 -10.99 -11.48 12.13
C ASP A 131 -11.23 -10.20 13.00
N LEU A 132 -11.99 -9.24 12.48
CA LEU A 132 -12.23 -7.95 13.13
C LEU A 132 -13.28 -8.10 14.25
N ASN A 133 -12.81 -8.18 15.49
CA ASN A 133 -13.63 -8.30 16.69
C ASN A 133 -13.75 -6.97 17.48
N PHE A 134 -13.54 -5.84 16.81
CA PHE A 134 -13.61 -4.51 17.42
C PHE A 134 -14.87 -3.75 16.99
N ILE A 135 -15.40 -2.94 17.92
CA ILE A 135 -16.38 -1.89 17.62
C ILE A 135 -15.69 -0.55 17.84
N PHE A 136 -15.62 0.25 16.79
CA PHE A 136 -15.02 1.58 16.86
C PHE A 136 -16.09 2.61 17.22
N ARG A 137 -15.83 3.38 18.29
CA ARG A 137 -16.67 4.53 18.66
C ARG A 137 -16.05 5.80 18.09
N LEU A 138 -16.79 6.48 17.23
CA LEU A 138 -16.41 7.78 16.72
C LEU A 138 -16.85 8.88 17.70
N GLN A 139 -16.08 9.97 17.76
CA GLN A 139 -16.54 11.18 18.44
C GLN A 139 -17.82 11.69 17.78
N LYS A 140 -18.70 12.31 18.57
CA LYS A 140 -20.05 12.69 18.11
C LYS A 140 -20.05 13.53 16.83
N SER A 141 -19.13 14.48 16.71
CA SER A 141 -18.98 15.32 15.50
C SER A 141 -18.64 14.48 14.26
N TRP A 142 -17.64 13.60 14.36
CA TRP A 142 -17.22 12.71 13.29
C TRP A 142 -18.31 11.71 12.88
N PHE A 143 -19.05 11.18 13.86
CA PHE A 143 -20.17 10.28 13.59
C PHE A 143 -21.29 10.99 12.81
N GLN A 144 -21.62 12.22 13.21
CA GLN A 144 -22.63 13.02 12.50
C GLN A 144 -22.22 13.38 11.08
N GLU A 145 -20.93 13.68 10.86
CA GLU A 145 -20.39 13.90 9.52
C GLU A 145 -20.43 12.63 8.67
N PHE A 146 -20.08 11.48 9.25
CA PHE A 146 -20.10 10.19 8.55
C PHE A 146 -21.51 9.74 8.12
N CYS A 147 -22.55 10.07 8.89
CA CYS A 147 -23.93 9.70 8.58
C CYS A 147 -24.62 10.63 7.56
N ARG A 148 -23.97 11.70 7.12
CA ARG A 148 -24.48 12.57 6.05
C ARG A 148 -24.19 12.02 4.67
#